data_AF-A0A9E4QD71-F1
#
_entry.id   AF-A0A9E4QD71-F1
#
_cell.length_a   1.000
_cell.length_b   1.000
_cell.length_c   1.000
_cell.angle_alpha   90.00
_cell.angle_beta   90.00
_cell.angle_gamma   90.00
#
_symmetry.space_group_name_H-M   'P 1'
#
loop_
_entity.id
_entity.type
_entity.pdbx_description
1 polymer ?
#
loop_
_entity_poly.entity_id
_entity_poly.type
_entity_poly.pdbx_seq_one_letter_code
_entity_poly.pdbx_strand_id
1 'polypeptide(L)'
;MRQESLKGGGQQRIDQQHNRGKLTARERLALLMDEGTFEELDAFVTHRATDFGLADRKFLGDAVVTGYGQVDGRQIFVYAQDFTVFGGSLSEVVSQKICKAMDLAAKTGCPMVGLNDSGGARIQEGALSLAAYGDIFLRNTLFSGVVPQISVIVGPAAGGAVYSPAITDFIFMVRGTSQMYITGPDVIKAVTGEDVTHEELGGAESHATRSGVAQFVYDSEEECLAGVRRLLGFLPGNNLEDPPAAFTGDSPTRSDPELRYLVPDDSNRPYDMRDVIDRIVDDQDFMEVHQSFAPNVVVGFGRFNNRSVGIVGNQPDYLAGVLDIDASSKAARFVRFCDCFNIPLVTLVDVPGFMPGVEQEHGGIIRHGAKLIYAYAEATVPKICVIIRKAYGGAYIVMSSKHLRSDVNLVWPSAEIAVMGADGAVNIIYREEIAASDDPDRRREELVADYKEKFTNPYVAA
;
A
#
# COMPACT_ATOMS: atom_id res chain seq x y z
N MET A 1 26.56 -14.99 27.59
CA MET A 1 26.27 -13.76 26.81
C MET A 1 25.74 -14.04 25.41
N ARG A 2 26.52 -14.36 24.35
CA ARG A 2 25.94 -14.55 22.99
C ARG A 2 24.91 -15.69 22.91
N GLN A 3 25.28 -16.88 23.37
CA GLN A 3 24.35 -18.04 23.47
C GLN A 3 23.16 -17.82 24.42
N GLU A 4 23.23 -16.82 25.28
CA GLU A 4 22.17 -16.48 26.23
C GLU A 4 21.18 -15.47 25.62
N SER A 5 21.70 -14.44 24.93
CA SER A 5 20.89 -13.48 24.16
C SER A 5 20.07 -14.17 23.05
N LEU A 6 20.62 -15.22 22.45
CA LEU A 6 19.90 -16.01 21.44
C LEU A 6 18.66 -16.74 21.98
N LYS A 7 18.56 -16.95 23.31
CA LYS A 7 17.43 -17.67 23.91
C LYS A 7 16.19 -16.79 24.13
N GLY A 8 16.30 -15.47 23.97
CA GLY A 8 15.19 -14.54 24.20
C GLY A 8 14.54 -14.75 25.58
N GLY A 9 13.24 -14.98 25.59
CA GLY A 9 12.43 -15.27 26.79
C GLY A 9 12.58 -16.69 27.36
N GLY A 10 13.42 -17.54 26.75
CA GLY A 10 13.67 -18.94 27.14
C GLY A 10 12.82 -19.95 26.37
N GLN A 11 13.27 -21.22 26.35
CA GLN A 11 12.71 -22.29 25.52
C GLN A 11 11.19 -22.45 25.68
N GLN A 12 10.69 -22.43 26.92
CA GLN A 12 9.26 -22.57 27.18
C GLN A 12 8.40 -21.51 26.46
N ARG A 13 8.90 -20.28 26.32
CA ARG A 13 8.18 -19.20 25.62
C ARG A 13 8.33 -19.30 24.11
N ILE A 14 9.46 -19.82 23.63
CA ILE A 14 9.67 -20.16 22.22
C ILE A 14 8.66 -21.24 21.81
N ASP A 15 8.53 -22.31 22.58
CA ASP A 15 7.56 -23.38 22.32
C ASP A 15 6.11 -22.84 22.31
N GLN A 16 5.79 -21.89 23.21
CA GLN A 16 4.48 -21.23 23.21
C GLN A 16 4.23 -20.35 21.97
N GLN A 17 5.27 -19.68 21.47
CA GLN A 17 5.19 -18.90 20.23
C GLN A 17 4.93 -19.84 19.04
N HIS A 18 5.69 -20.93 18.93
CA HIS A 18 5.51 -21.93 17.86
C HIS A 18 4.15 -22.63 17.93
N ASN A 19 3.65 -22.94 19.13
CA ASN A 19 2.31 -23.51 19.32
C ASN A 19 1.17 -22.59 18.87
N ARG A 20 1.44 -21.28 18.70
CA ARG A 20 0.49 -20.32 18.11
C ARG A 20 0.64 -20.18 16.60
N GLY A 21 1.48 -21.00 15.97
CA GLY A 21 1.78 -20.94 14.54
C GLY A 21 2.65 -19.74 14.15
N LYS A 22 3.43 -19.20 15.09
CA LYS A 22 4.24 -18.01 14.88
C LYS A 22 5.72 -18.34 15.00
N LEU A 23 6.54 -17.68 14.20
CA LEU A 23 8.00 -17.79 14.32
C LEU A 23 8.52 -16.86 15.42
N THR A 24 9.75 -17.10 15.86
CA THR A 24 10.49 -16.17 16.73
C THR A 24 11.09 -15.02 15.92
N ALA A 25 11.46 -13.93 16.60
CA ALA A 25 12.12 -12.78 15.97
C ALA A 25 13.34 -13.17 15.11
N ARG A 26 14.15 -14.12 15.58
CA ARG A 26 15.39 -14.54 14.91
C ARG A 26 15.15 -15.51 13.75
N GLU A 27 14.14 -16.36 13.84
CA GLU A 27 13.71 -17.21 12.72
C GLU A 27 13.18 -16.36 11.56
N ARG A 28 12.38 -15.33 11.86
CA ARG A 28 11.90 -14.36 10.85
C ARG A 28 13.06 -13.63 10.16
N LEU A 29 14.07 -13.22 10.92
CA LEU A 29 15.27 -12.60 10.36
C LEU A 29 16.05 -13.55 9.45
N ALA A 30 16.12 -14.84 9.80
CA ALA A 30 16.78 -15.84 8.97
C ALA A 30 16.04 -16.11 7.65
N LEU A 31 14.71 -15.96 7.61
CA LEU A 31 13.91 -16.04 6.39
C LEU A 31 14.00 -14.76 5.54
N LEU A 32 14.05 -13.61 6.19
CA LEU A 32 14.10 -12.31 5.50
C LEU A 32 15.46 -12.07 4.87
N MET A 33 16.56 -12.35 5.58
CA MET A 33 17.92 -11.98 5.18
C MET A 33 18.61 -13.06 4.35
N ASP A 34 19.52 -12.66 3.49
CA ASP A 34 20.45 -13.56 2.80
C ASP A 34 21.31 -14.30 3.83
N GLU A 35 21.56 -15.58 3.55
CA GLU A 35 22.23 -16.49 4.48
C GLU A 35 23.60 -15.94 4.94
N GLY A 36 23.79 -15.86 6.26
CA GLY A 36 25.05 -15.44 6.87
C GLY A 36 25.36 -13.94 6.80
N THR A 37 24.42 -13.10 6.36
CA THR A 37 24.66 -11.65 6.20
C THR A 37 24.20 -10.78 7.38
N PHE A 38 23.36 -11.32 8.28
CA PHE A 38 22.78 -10.54 9.37
C PHE A 38 23.80 -10.22 10.48
N GLU A 39 24.00 -8.93 10.72
CA GLU A 39 24.84 -8.37 11.78
C GLU A 39 23.99 -7.67 12.84
N GLU A 40 23.96 -8.24 14.04
CA GLU A 40 23.14 -7.77 15.15
C GLU A 40 23.79 -6.59 15.89
N LEU A 41 22.98 -5.57 16.17
CA LEU A 41 23.34 -4.41 16.97
C LEU A 41 22.80 -4.54 18.40
N ASP A 42 23.61 -4.12 19.37
CA ASP A 42 23.18 -3.95 20.77
C ASP A 42 22.57 -5.22 21.39
N ALA A 43 23.11 -6.40 21.05
CA ALA A 43 22.61 -7.72 21.47
C ALA A 43 22.62 -7.96 22.99
N PHE A 44 23.34 -7.14 23.75
CA PHE A 44 23.57 -7.31 25.18
C PHE A 44 22.98 -6.21 26.07
N VAL A 45 22.32 -5.20 25.48
CA VAL A 45 21.72 -4.13 26.28
C VAL A 45 20.55 -4.68 27.10
N THR A 46 20.24 -4.03 28.22
CA THR A 46 19.12 -4.39 29.08
C THR A 46 18.40 -3.12 29.51
N HIS A 47 17.10 -3.21 29.80
CA HIS A 47 16.35 -2.06 30.31
C HIS A 47 16.92 -1.56 31.65
N ARG A 48 16.71 -0.28 31.93
CA ARG A 48 17.20 0.38 33.16
C ARG A 48 16.15 0.47 34.27
N ALA A 49 14.90 0.12 33.96
CA ALA A 49 13.80 0.16 34.92
C ALA A 49 14.04 -0.75 36.13
N THR A 50 13.66 -0.22 37.31
CA THR A 50 13.75 -0.89 38.62
C THR A 50 12.38 -1.20 39.20
N ASP A 51 11.35 -0.45 38.81
CA ASP A 51 10.00 -0.54 39.37
C ASP A 51 9.28 -1.84 38.96
N PHE A 52 8.21 -2.18 39.70
CA PHE A 52 7.35 -3.34 39.42
C PHE A 52 8.09 -4.69 39.27
N GLY A 53 9.21 -4.87 39.98
CA GLY A 53 10.01 -6.10 39.96
C GLY A 53 10.86 -6.28 38.70
N LEU A 54 11.02 -5.23 37.90
CA LEU A 54 11.86 -5.26 36.70
C LEU A 54 13.36 -5.27 37.03
N ALA A 55 13.78 -4.82 38.22
CA ALA A 55 15.18 -4.88 38.64
C ALA A 55 15.79 -6.29 38.52
N ASP A 56 15.02 -7.32 38.87
CA ASP A 56 15.48 -8.72 38.91
C ASP A 56 15.23 -9.50 37.61
N ARG A 57 14.57 -8.89 36.62
CA ARG A 57 14.15 -9.57 35.38
C ARG A 57 14.81 -8.93 34.17
N LYS A 58 16.07 -9.25 33.92
CA LYS A 58 16.84 -8.71 32.78
C LYS A 58 16.97 -9.75 31.67
N PHE A 59 16.67 -9.34 30.44
CA PHE A 59 16.90 -10.13 29.23
C PHE A 59 17.86 -9.36 28.32
N LEU A 60 18.90 -10.04 27.83
CA LEU A 60 19.88 -9.45 26.93
C LEU A 60 19.21 -9.08 25.59
N GLY A 61 19.49 -7.87 25.11
CA GLY A 61 18.88 -7.29 23.91
C GLY A 61 17.54 -6.57 24.18
N ASP A 62 16.93 -6.80 25.34
CA ASP A 62 15.53 -6.49 25.64
C ASP A 62 14.57 -7.10 24.60
N ALA A 63 13.34 -6.61 24.47
CA ALA A 63 12.29 -7.21 23.65
C ALA A 63 12.41 -6.97 22.13
N VAL A 64 13.62 -6.70 21.60
CA VAL A 64 13.84 -6.46 20.17
C VAL A 64 15.24 -6.88 19.72
N VAL A 65 15.31 -7.51 18.56
CA VAL A 65 16.55 -7.73 17.80
C VAL A 65 16.65 -6.64 16.74
N THR A 66 17.78 -5.94 16.66
CA THR A 66 18.02 -4.90 15.64
C THR A 66 19.33 -5.17 14.93
N GLY A 67 19.44 -4.74 13.67
CA GLY A 67 20.65 -4.98 12.90
C GLY A 67 20.53 -4.55 11.45
N TYR A 68 21.48 -5.02 10.66
CA TYR A 68 21.49 -4.89 9.21
C TYR A 68 21.92 -6.21 8.59
N GLY A 69 21.60 -6.40 7.32
CA GLY A 69 21.96 -7.58 6.54
C GLY A 69 21.72 -7.30 5.06
N GLN A 70 21.69 -8.34 4.24
CA GLN A 70 21.40 -8.20 2.81
C GLN A 70 20.10 -8.92 2.44
N VAL A 71 19.40 -8.37 1.46
CA VAL A 71 18.31 -9.01 0.73
C VAL A 71 18.64 -8.91 -0.75
N ASP A 72 18.83 -10.05 -1.40
CA ASP A 72 19.26 -10.16 -2.79
C ASP A 72 20.53 -9.33 -3.06
N GLY A 73 21.49 -9.41 -2.14
CA GLY A 73 22.78 -8.70 -2.18
C GLY A 73 22.72 -7.22 -1.81
N ARG A 74 21.55 -6.67 -1.49
CA ARG A 74 21.36 -5.24 -1.16
C ARG A 74 21.19 -5.05 0.34
N GLN A 75 21.93 -4.10 0.91
CA GLN A 75 21.88 -3.86 2.34
C GLN A 75 20.52 -3.28 2.77
N ILE A 76 19.95 -3.84 3.84
CA ILE A 76 18.78 -3.28 4.54
C ILE A 76 19.03 -3.25 6.05
N PHE A 77 18.30 -2.39 6.74
CA PHE A 77 18.22 -2.38 8.20
C PHE A 77 16.90 -2.99 8.66
N VAL A 78 16.93 -3.56 9.87
CA VAL A 78 15.78 -4.27 10.42
C VAL A 78 15.66 -4.09 11.93
N TYR A 79 14.42 -4.12 12.41
CA TYR A 79 14.12 -4.54 13.77
C TYR A 79 13.12 -5.68 13.76
N ALA A 80 13.25 -6.60 14.71
CA ALA A 80 12.32 -7.69 14.92
C ALA A 80 11.98 -7.81 16.41
N GLN A 81 10.74 -7.52 16.76
CA GLN A 81 10.27 -7.58 18.14
C GLN A 81 10.17 -9.04 18.62
N ASP A 82 10.68 -9.30 19.82
CA ASP A 82 10.66 -10.63 20.42
C ASP A 82 9.53 -10.73 21.44
N PHE A 83 8.41 -11.31 21.00
CA PHE A 83 7.23 -11.49 21.85
C PHE A 83 7.50 -12.38 23.07
N THR A 84 8.51 -13.24 23.02
CA THR A 84 8.89 -14.09 24.15
C THR A 84 9.47 -13.26 25.31
N VAL A 85 9.97 -12.05 25.05
CA VAL A 85 10.51 -11.13 26.06
C VAL A 85 9.48 -10.05 26.38
N PHE A 86 8.89 -10.12 27.58
CA PHE A 86 7.87 -9.16 28.04
C PHE A 86 6.72 -8.90 27.05
N GLY A 87 6.31 -9.91 26.27
CA GLY A 87 5.25 -9.75 25.26
C GLY A 87 5.63 -8.78 24.14
N GLY A 88 6.92 -8.61 23.84
CA GLY A 88 7.40 -7.66 22.84
C GLY A 88 7.25 -6.19 23.25
N SER A 89 6.93 -5.91 24.53
CA SER A 89 6.54 -4.57 24.97
C SER A 89 7.65 -3.53 24.78
N LEU A 90 7.26 -2.34 24.30
CA LEU A 90 8.16 -1.23 24.00
C LEU A 90 8.65 -0.57 25.29
N SER A 91 9.92 -0.78 25.63
CA SER A 91 10.64 -0.01 26.65
C SER A 91 11.39 1.17 26.05
N GLU A 92 11.94 2.00 26.93
CA GLU A 92 12.94 3.03 26.59
C GLU A 92 14.10 2.43 25.78
N VAL A 93 14.65 1.29 26.20
CA VAL A 93 15.82 0.66 25.56
C VAL A 93 15.46 0.00 24.24
N VAL A 94 14.28 -0.63 24.13
CA VAL A 94 13.76 -1.15 22.85
C VAL A 94 13.66 -0.02 21.83
N SER A 95 13.09 1.13 22.22
CA SER A 95 13.03 2.28 21.32
C SER A 95 14.41 2.82 20.94
N GLN A 96 15.34 2.95 21.89
CA GLN A 96 16.71 3.39 21.58
C GLN A 96 17.38 2.48 20.53
N LYS A 97 17.20 1.16 20.64
CA LYS A 97 17.71 0.20 19.64
C LYS A 97 17.07 0.40 18.26
N ILE A 98 15.74 0.52 18.20
CA ILE A 98 15.00 0.75 16.96
C ILE A 98 15.44 2.08 16.33
N CYS A 99 15.44 3.15 17.11
CA CYS A 99 15.87 4.49 16.71
C CYS A 99 17.28 4.49 16.13
N LYS A 100 18.23 3.81 16.78
CA LYS A 100 19.60 3.68 16.27
C LYS A 100 19.65 2.95 14.92
N ALA A 101 18.88 1.88 14.75
CA ALA A 101 18.81 1.18 13.46
C ALA A 101 18.22 2.07 12.36
N MET A 102 17.15 2.80 12.65
CA MET A 102 16.54 3.77 11.72
C MET A 102 17.52 4.90 11.36
N ASP A 103 18.22 5.45 12.35
CA ASP A 103 19.20 6.52 12.15
C ASP A 103 20.37 6.04 11.26
N LEU A 104 20.82 4.80 11.43
CA LEU A 104 21.85 4.19 10.59
C LEU A 104 21.32 3.90 9.17
N ALA A 105 20.08 3.42 9.04
CA ALA A 105 19.42 3.18 7.75
C ALA A 105 19.36 4.47 6.92
N ALA A 106 18.84 5.54 7.50
CA ALA A 106 18.76 6.84 6.85
C ALA A 106 20.15 7.42 6.53
N LYS A 107 21.11 7.30 7.46
CA LYS A 107 22.49 7.78 7.26
C LYS A 107 23.23 7.05 6.13
N THR A 108 22.88 5.79 5.88
CA THR A 108 23.51 4.95 4.85
C THR A 108 22.66 4.80 3.59
N GLY A 109 21.48 5.44 3.54
CA GLY A 109 20.57 5.36 2.39
C GLY A 109 20.05 3.95 2.14
N CYS A 110 19.75 3.20 3.19
CA CYS A 110 19.28 1.81 3.11
C CYS A 110 17.80 1.70 3.57
N PRO A 111 17.00 0.79 2.97
CA PRO A 111 15.64 0.52 3.42
C PRO A 111 15.57 0.03 4.87
N MET A 112 14.44 0.26 5.52
CA MET A 112 14.15 -0.16 6.89
C MET A 112 12.94 -1.09 6.94
N VAL A 113 13.12 -2.29 7.49
CA VAL A 113 12.03 -3.27 7.70
C VAL A 113 11.76 -3.45 9.20
N GLY A 114 10.50 -3.28 9.62
CA GLY A 114 10.06 -3.50 10.98
C GLY A 114 9.18 -4.73 11.11
N LEU A 115 9.62 -5.76 11.85
CA LEU A 115 8.82 -6.94 12.17
C LEU A 115 8.18 -6.77 13.55
N ASN A 116 6.87 -6.52 13.55
CA ASN A 116 6.10 -6.09 14.71
C ASN A 116 5.34 -7.27 15.32
N ASP A 117 5.60 -7.49 16.61
CA ASP A 117 5.01 -8.54 17.43
C ASP A 117 5.07 -8.09 18.89
N SER A 118 4.17 -7.17 19.26
CA SER A 118 4.21 -6.44 20.52
C SER A 118 2.83 -6.21 21.12
N GLY A 119 2.70 -6.53 22.41
CA GLY A 119 1.53 -6.16 23.20
C GLY A 119 1.36 -4.64 23.41
N GLY A 120 2.29 -3.80 22.93
CA GLY A 120 2.23 -2.36 23.02
C GLY A 120 3.23 -1.77 24.01
N ALA A 121 2.83 -0.68 24.69
CA ALA A 121 3.67 0.01 25.66
C ALA A 121 4.09 -0.92 26.81
N ARG A 122 5.34 -0.80 27.29
CA ARG A 122 5.74 -1.39 28.56
C ARG A 122 5.19 -0.55 29.71
N ILE A 123 4.00 -0.91 30.18
CA ILE A 123 3.24 -0.18 31.21
C ILE A 123 4.10 0.08 32.46
N GLN A 124 4.98 -0.85 32.82
CA GLN A 124 5.87 -0.75 33.98
C GLN A 124 6.89 0.40 33.87
N GLU A 125 7.15 0.92 32.67
CA GLU A 125 8.03 2.08 32.45
C GLU A 125 7.27 3.40 32.28
N GLY A 126 5.93 3.36 32.32
CA GLY A 126 5.07 4.54 32.32
C GLY A 126 5.36 5.52 31.17
N ALA A 127 5.57 6.79 31.53
CA ALA A 127 5.79 7.87 30.56
C ALA A 127 7.03 7.66 29.67
N LEU A 128 8.04 6.89 30.12
CA LEU A 128 9.22 6.59 29.30
C LEU A 128 8.86 5.73 28.09
N SER A 129 7.89 4.81 28.24
CA SER A 129 7.38 4.01 27.12
C SER A 129 6.60 4.88 26.11
N LEU A 130 5.94 5.94 26.57
CA LEU A 130 5.28 6.91 25.68
C LEU A 130 6.29 7.79 24.94
N ALA A 131 7.32 8.28 25.63
CA ALA A 131 8.42 9.02 25.00
C ALA A 131 9.13 8.15 23.94
N ALA A 132 9.35 6.88 24.25
CA ALA A 132 9.91 5.88 23.36
C ALA A 132 9.12 5.73 22.05
N TYR A 133 7.78 5.80 22.08
CA TYR A 133 6.97 5.86 20.86
C TYR A 133 7.21 7.14 20.06
N GLY A 134 7.20 8.29 20.73
CA GLY A 134 7.46 9.58 20.11
C GLY A 134 8.78 9.63 19.34
N ASP A 135 9.85 9.05 19.92
CA ASP A 135 11.16 8.98 19.29
C ASP A 135 11.18 8.15 18.00
N ILE A 136 10.39 7.07 17.94
CA ILE A 136 10.22 6.24 16.73
C ILE A 136 9.37 6.99 15.70
N PHE A 137 8.25 7.59 16.10
CA PHE A 137 7.35 8.30 15.19
C PHE A 137 8.04 9.48 14.51
N LEU A 138 8.85 10.23 15.25
CA LEU A 138 9.66 11.31 14.71
C LEU A 138 10.56 10.80 13.58
N ARG A 139 11.25 9.67 13.80
CA ARG A 139 12.14 9.07 12.78
C ARG A 139 11.37 8.55 11.58
N ASN A 140 10.23 7.89 11.78
CA ASN A 140 9.42 7.46 10.64
C ASN A 140 9.05 8.65 9.75
N THR A 141 8.67 9.76 10.39
CA THR A 141 8.28 11.00 9.70
C THR A 141 9.47 11.66 9.00
N LEU A 142 10.62 11.78 9.68
CA LEU A 142 11.83 12.38 9.11
C LEU A 142 12.39 11.58 7.92
N PHE A 143 12.19 10.27 7.91
CA PHE A 143 12.72 9.38 6.88
C PHE A 143 11.67 9.00 5.82
N SER A 144 10.44 9.51 5.92
CA SER A 144 9.39 9.30 4.91
C SER A 144 9.79 9.94 3.58
N GLY A 145 9.77 9.15 2.50
CA GLY A 145 10.25 9.57 1.19
C GLY A 145 11.77 9.77 1.10
N VAL A 146 12.55 9.28 2.08
CA VAL A 146 14.02 9.32 2.07
C VAL A 146 14.59 7.92 1.88
N VAL A 147 14.19 6.99 2.75
CA VAL A 147 14.46 5.54 2.61
C VAL A 147 13.14 4.78 2.66
N PRO A 148 12.96 3.69 1.91
CA PRO A 148 11.75 2.89 2.00
C PRO A 148 11.59 2.30 3.41
N GLN A 149 10.39 2.43 3.98
CA GLN A 149 10.03 1.92 5.29
C GLN A 149 8.90 0.92 5.17
N ILE A 150 9.15 -0.33 5.55
CA ILE A 150 8.19 -1.43 5.44
C ILE A 150 7.89 -1.99 6.83
N SER A 151 6.61 -2.07 7.17
CA SER A 151 6.14 -2.72 8.39
C SER A 151 5.52 -4.07 8.08
N VAL A 152 5.94 -5.09 8.83
CA VAL A 152 5.35 -6.43 8.79
C VAL A 152 4.74 -6.68 10.15
N ILE A 153 3.45 -6.94 10.18
CA ILE A 153 2.73 -7.33 11.38
C ILE A 153 2.67 -8.84 11.35
N VAL A 154 3.24 -9.46 12.38
CA VAL A 154 3.36 -10.91 12.54
C VAL A 154 2.90 -11.31 13.94
N GLY A 155 1.97 -10.53 14.51
CA GLY A 155 1.52 -10.63 15.88
C GLY A 155 0.64 -9.46 16.30
N PRO A 156 0.38 -9.31 17.61
CA PRO A 156 -0.33 -8.15 18.12
C PRO A 156 0.45 -6.86 17.91
N ALA A 157 -0.28 -5.77 17.71
CA ALA A 157 0.19 -4.39 17.79
C ALA A 157 -0.97 -3.54 18.33
N ALA A 158 -0.92 -3.22 19.63
CA ALA A 158 -2.00 -2.53 20.33
C ALA A 158 -1.59 -1.12 20.79
N GLY A 159 -2.56 -0.20 20.80
CA GLY A 159 -2.37 1.16 21.30
C GLY A 159 -1.39 1.96 20.45
N GLY A 160 -0.38 2.57 21.08
CA GLY A 160 0.64 3.36 20.37
C GLY A 160 1.42 2.60 19.29
N ALA A 161 1.52 1.27 19.41
CA ALA A 161 2.27 0.44 18.47
C ALA A 161 1.76 0.51 17.03
N VAL A 162 0.50 0.89 16.82
CA VAL A 162 -0.09 0.95 15.47
C VAL A 162 0.35 2.17 14.66
N TYR A 163 0.78 3.25 15.33
CA TYR A 163 1.04 4.50 14.64
C TYR A 163 2.35 4.49 13.86
N SER A 164 3.39 3.79 14.33
CA SER A 164 4.63 3.65 13.58
C SER A 164 4.40 2.94 12.24
N PRO A 165 3.74 1.75 12.19
CA PRO A 165 3.34 1.15 10.92
C PRO A 165 2.48 2.06 10.06
N ALA A 166 1.49 2.74 10.62
CA ALA A 166 0.57 3.60 9.86
C ALA A 166 1.29 4.71 9.04
N ILE A 167 2.44 5.18 9.53
CA ILE A 167 3.27 6.21 8.89
C ILE A 167 4.53 5.65 8.20
N THR A 168 4.66 4.32 8.09
CA THR A 168 5.57 3.68 7.11
C THR A 168 4.92 3.56 5.74
N ASP A 169 5.66 3.15 4.72
CA ASP A 169 5.18 3.16 3.32
C ASP A 169 4.21 2.01 3.03
N PHE A 170 4.57 0.79 3.48
CA PHE A 170 3.78 -0.42 3.27
C PHE A 170 3.65 -1.24 4.55
N ILE A 171 2.46 -1.81 4.76
CA ILE A 171 2.09 -2.67 5.86
C ILE A 171 1.69 -4.04 5.28
N PHE A 172 2.43 -5.06 5.70
CA PHE A 172 2.14 -6.46 5.48
C PHE A 172 1.49 -7.05 6.74
N MET A 173 0.48 -7.89 6.60
CA MET A 173 -0.13 -8.62 7.71
C MET A 173 -0.26 -10.11 7.39
N VAL A 174 -0.14 -10.96 8.42
CA VAL A 174 -0.35 -12.41 8.31
C VAL A 174 -1.69 -12.80 8.90
N ARG A 175 -2.51 -13.50 8.12
CA ARG A 175 -3.87 -13.92 8.48
C ARG A 175 -3.87 -14.80 9.74
N GLY A 176 -4.82 -14.57 10.64
CA GLY A 176 -5.01 -15.35 11.86
C GLY A 176 -3.99 -15.14 12.98
N THR A 177 -2.84 -14.51 12.71
CA THR A 177 -1.81 -14.22 13.73
C THR A 177 -1.63 -12.74 14.01
N SER A 178 -1.92 -11.88 13.02
CA SER A 178 -1.66 -10.44 13.06
C SER A 178 -2.88 -9.65 13.50
N GLN A 179 -2.70 -8.72 14.44
CA GLN A 179 -3.80 -7.90 14.96
C GLN A 179 -3.31 -6.47 15.22
N MET A 180 -4.05 -5.46 14.75
CA MET A 180 -3.77 -4.05 14.96
C MET A 180 -5.01 -3.29 15.44
N TYR A 181 -4.89 -2.54 16.53
CA TYR A 181 -5.94 -1.60 16.94
C TYR A 181 -5.42 -0.59 17.96
N ILE A 182 -5.99 0.62 17.94
CA ILE A 182 -5.70 1.63 18.96
C ILE A 182 -6.29 1.21 20.31
N THR A 183 -7.54 0.75 20.29
CA THR A 183 -8.29 0.38 21.49
C THR A 183 -8.72 -1.07 21.37
N GLY A 184 -8.38 -1.90 22.36
CA GLY A 184 -8.71 -3.33 22.32
C GLY A 184 -10.21 -3.62 22.53
N PRO A 185 -10.69 -4.82 22.14
CA PRO A 185 -12.10 -5.18 22.22
C PRO A 185 -12.73 -5.02 23.61
N ASP A 186 -12.00 -5.39 24.66
CA ASP A 186 -12.49 -5.28 26.05
C ASP A 186 -12.83 -3.83 26.44
N VAL A 187 -12.02 -2.88 25.96
CA VAL A 187 -12.23 -1.45 26.23
C VAL A 187 -13.39 -0.91 25.40
N ILE A 188 -13.52 -1.34 24.14
CA ILE A 188 -14.67 -1.00 23.29
C ILE A 188 -15.97 -1.47 23.96
N LYS A 189 -16.03 -2.73 24.37
CA LYS A 189 -17.19 -3.29 25.08
C LYS A 189 -17.54 -2.51 26.34
N ALA A 190 -16.53 -2.14 27.14
CA ALA A 190 -16.76 -1.39 28.38
C ALA A 190 -17.29 0.04 28.14
N VAL A 191 -16.95 0.67 27.02
CA VAL A 191 -17.28 2.08 26.73
C VAL A 191 -18.51 2.22 25.84
N THR A 192 -18.61 1.43 24.77
CA THR A 192 -19.68 1.53 23.77
C THR A 192 -20.74 0.44 23.92
N GLY A 193 -20.43 -0.65 24.63
CA GLY A 193 -21.28 -1.83 24.73
C GLY A 193 -21.21 -2.76 23.52
N GLU A 194 -20.34 -2.47 22.54
CA GLU A 194 -20.18 -3.30 21.35
C GLU A 194 -19.35 -4.55 21.64
N ASP A 195 -19.87 -5.70 21.24
CA ASP A 195 -19.17 -6.98 21.28
C ASP A 195 -18.49 -7.24 19.93
N VAL A 196 -17.16 -7.30 19.93
CA VAL A 196 -16.34 -7.57 18.74
C VAL A 196 -15.16 -8.44 19.13
N THR A 197 -14.74 -9.36 18.28
CA THR A 197 -13.53 -10.15 18.51
C THR A 197 -12.26 -9.38 18.09
N HIS A 198 -11.08 -9.84 18.53
CA HIS A 198 -9.82 -9.25 18.08
C HIS A 198 -9.63 -9.33 16.55
N GLU A 199 -10.05 -10.43 15.94
CA GLU A 199 -9.94 -10.63 14.49
C GLU A 199 -10.91 -9.74 13.72
N GLU A 200 -12.16 -9.63 14.17
CA GLU A 200 -13.15 -8.74 13.55
C GLU A 200 -12.76 -7.27 13.68
N LEU A 201 -12.19 -6.87 14.82
CA LEU A 201 -11.81 -5.49 15.08
C LEU A 201 -10.59 -5.07 14.26
N GLY A 202 -9.53 -5.88 14.26
CA GLY A 202 -8.21 -5.47 13.80
C GLY A 202 -7.38 -6.59 13.18
N GLY A 203 -8.03 -7.68 12.75
CA GLY A 203 -7.37 -8.74 11.99
C GLY A 203 -6.91 -8.28 10.61
N ALA A 204 -6.12 -9.11 9.94
CA ALA A 204 -5.57 -8.80 8.62
C ALA A 204 -6.67 -8.47 7.59
N GLU A 205 -7.78 -9.19 7.62
CA GLU A 205 -8.91 -8.97 6.71
C GLU A 205 -9.62 -7.63 6.90
N SER A 206 -9.89 -7.27 8.15
CA SER A 206 -10.52 -5.98 8.46
C SER A 206 -9.67 -4.82 7.95
N HIS A 207 -8.34 -4.94 8.03
CA HIS A 207 -7.43 -3.91 7.55
C HIS A 207 -7.21 -3.92 6.04
N ALA A 208 -7.32 -5.06 5.37
CA ALA A 208 -7.12 -5.19 3.94
C ALA A 208 -8.37 -4.92 3.11
N THR A 209 -9.57 -5.08 3.68
CA THR A 209 -10.84 -4.90 2.93
C THR A 209 -11.63 -3.67 3.36
N ARG A 210 -11.57 -3.28 4.64
CA ARG A 210 -12.43 -2.23 5.20
C ARG A 210 -11.67 -0.95 5.52
N SER A 211 -10.63 -1.02 6.34
CA SER A 211 -9.94 0.19 6.80
C SER A 211 -8.87 0.70 5.83
N GLY A 212 -8.43 -0.13 4.87
CA GLY A 212 -7.35 0.21 3.93
C GLY A 212 -6.00 0.46 4.62
N VAL A 213 -5.78 -0.13 5.79
CA VAL A 213 -4.52 0.03 6.54
C VAL A 213 -3.46 -0.93 6.02
N ALA A 214 -3.81 -2.19 5.77
CA ALA A 214 -2.87 -3.21 5.29
C ALA A 214 -2.86 -3.26 3.76
N GLN A 215 -1.67 -3.13 3.16
CA GLN A 215 -1.49 -3.17 1.70
C GLN A 215 -1.34 -4.61 1.19
N PHE A 216 -0.82 -5.51 2.01
CA PHE A 216 -0.57 -6.91 1.65
C PHE A 216 -0.99 -7.84 2.79
N VAL A 217 -1.65 -8.93 2.43
CA VAL A 217 -2.04 -9.99 3.37
C VAL A 217 -1.60 -11.35 2.83
N TYR A 218 -0.99 -12.14 3.69
CA TYR A 218 -0.52 -13.49 3.39
C TYR A 218 -1.04 -14.49 4.43
N ASP A 219 -1.06 -15.77 4.09
CA ASP A 219 -1.57 -16.82 4.97
C ASP A 219 -0.50 -17.38 5.91
N SER A 220 0.78 -17.13 5.62
CA SER A 220 1.92 -17.56 6.44
C SER A 220 2.99 -16.47 6.59
N GLU A 221 3.83 -16.59 7.63
CA GLU A 221 4.96 -15.68 7.82
C GLU A 221 6.02 -15.85 6.73
N GLU A 222 6.22 -17.07 6.24
CA GLU A 222 7.16 -17.42 5.17
C GLU A 222 6.79 -16.71 3.86
N GLU A 223 5.53 -16.84 3.42
CA GLU A 223 5.05 -16.16 2.21
C GLU A 223 5.07 -14.63 2.38
N CYS A 224 4.74 -14.14 3.57
CA CYS A 224 4.77 -12.73 3.89
C CYS A 224 6.18 -12.15 3.76
N LEU A 225 7.19 -12.80 4.35
CA LEU A 225 8.57 -12.37 4.27
C LEU A 225 9.15 -12.52 2.86
N ALA A 226 8.73 -13.54 2.11
CA ALA A 226 9.04 -13.63 0.67
C ALA A 226 8.42 -12.47 -0.12
N GLY A 227 7.19 -12.07 0.21
CA GLY A 227 6.54 -10.88 -0.34
C GLY A 227 7.31 -9.58 -0.04
N VAL A 228 7.83 -9.44 1.18
CA VAL A 228 8.68 -8.30 1.56
C VAL A 228 9.96 -8.26 0.73
N ARG A 229 10.63 -9.40 0.53
CA ARG A 229 11.80 -9.51 -0.36
C ARG A 229 11.45 -9.11 -1.79
N ARG A 230 10.33 -9.62 -2.33
CA ARG A 230 9.83 -9.26 -3.67
C ARG A 230 9.60 -7.76 -3.79
N LEU A 231 8.94 -7.13 -2.81
CA LEU A 231 8.73 -5.68 -2.80
C LEU A 231 10.04 -4.91 -2.83
N LEU A 232 11.02 -5.27 -1.98
CA LEU A 232 12.34 -4.63 -1.97
C LEU A 232 13.02 -4.69 -3.34
N GLY A 233 12.80 -5.75 -4.11
CA GLY A 233 13.27 -5.89 -5.50
C GLY A 233 12.68 -4.88 -6.49
N PHE A 234 11.60 -4.17 -6.14
CA PHE A 234 11.03 -3.08 -6.95
C PHE A 234 11.51 -1.68 -6.51
N LEU A 235 12.05 -1.55 -5.30
CA LEU A 235 12.33 -0.24 -4.67
C LEU A 235 13.82 0.12 -4.71
N PRO A 236 14.21 1.40 -4.87
CA PRO A 236 15.59 1.84 -4.70
C PRO A 236 16.05 1.71 -3.24
N GLY A 237 17.35 1.88 -2.96
CA GLY A 237 17.83 1.93 -1.58
C GLY A 237 17.33 3.16 -0.82
N ASN A 238 17.23 4.28 -1.54
CA ASN A 238 16.86 5.60 -1.05
C ASN A 238 16.37 6.49 -2.21
N ASN A 239 15.92 7.70 -1.91
CA ASN A 239 15.38 8.65 -2.90
C ASN A 239 16.41 9.30 -3.84
N LEU A 240 17.71 9.07 -3.65
CA LEU A 240 18.77 9.57 -4.54
C LEU A 240 19.21 8.53 -5.58
N GLU A 241 18.64 7.33 -5.53
CA GLU A 241 18.91 6.24 -6.44
C GLU A 241 17.69 5.95 -7.32
N ASP A 242 17.96 5.41 -8.52
CA ASP A 242 16.91 4.80 -9.34
C ASP A 242 16.56 3.41 -8.81
N PRO A 243 15.34 2.91 -9.04
CA PRO A 243 14.96 1.54 -8.72
C PRO A 243 15.91 0.51 -9.37
N PRO A 244 16.17 -0.63 -8.70
CA PRO A 244 17.06 -1.65 -9.23
C PRO A 244 16.53 -2.21 -10.55
N ALA A 245 17.42 -2.37 -11.53
CA ALA A 245 17.09 -3.15 -12.71
C ALA A 245 17.12 -4.64 -12.35
N ALA A 246 16.12 -5.40 -12.82
CA ALA A 246 16.10 -6.85 -12.71
C ALA A 246 16.00 -7.45 -14.11
N PHE A 247 16.85 -8.41 -14.45
CA PHE A 247 16.81 -9.04 -15.76
C PHE A 247 15.48 -9.79 -15.93
N THR A 248 14.71 -9.37 -16.92
CA THR A 248 13.47 -9.99 -17.39
C THR A 248 13.77 -10.68 -18.71
N GLY A 249 13.11 -11.82 -18.95
CA GLY A 249 13.25 -12.56 -20.20
C GLY A 249 12.49 -11.93 -21.38
N ASP A 250 11.82 -10.80 -21.13
CA ASP A 250 10.84 -10.20 -22.04
C ASP A 250 11.46 -9.18 -23.00
N SER A 251 10.93 -9.13 -24.22
CA SER A 251 11.38 -8.18 -25.23
C SER A 251 10.68 -6.84 -25.05
N PRO A 252 11.40 -5.70 -25.02
CA PRO A 252 10.78 -4.38 -24.94
C PRO A 252 9.94 -4.02 -26.17
N THR A 253 10.03 -4.80 -27.25
CA THR A 253 9.25 -4.64 -28.49
C THR A 253 8.21 -5.72 -28.69
N ARG A 254 7.88 -6.51 -27.64
CA ARG A 254 6.85 -7.54 -27.71
C ARG A 254 5.52 -6.94 -28.15
N SER A 255 4.90 -7.57 -29.14
CA SER A 255 3.54 -7.27 -29.56
C SER A 255 2.60 -8.36 -29.08
N ASP A 256 1.45 -8.00 -28.54
CA ASP A 256 0.39 -8.93 -28.16
C ASP A 256 -0.92 -8.61 -28.92
N PRO A 257 -1.24 -9.37 -29.99
CA PRO A 257 -2.48 -9.18 -30.74
C PRO A 257 -3.76 -9.38 -29.91
N GLU A 258 -3.72 -10.15 -28.83
CA GLU A 258 -4.89 -10.46 -28.01
C GLU A 258 -5.40 -9.24 -27.24
N LEU A 259 -4.55 -8.25 -26.98
CA LEU A 259 -4.94 -6.97 -26.35
C LEU A 259 -6.10 -6.29 -27.09
N ARG A 260 -6.26 -6.55 -28.40
CA ARG A 260 -7.35 -6.01 -29.24
C ARG A 260 -8.74 -6.53 -28.85
N TYR A 261 -8.81 -7.67 -28.18
CA TYR A 261 -10.07 -8.37 -27.91
C TYR A 261 -10.43 -8.41 -26.41
N LEU A 262 -9.57 -7.88 -25.53
CA LEU A 262 -9.82 -7.86 -24.09
C LEU A 262 -10.91 -6.87 -23.70
N VAL A 263 -10.90 -5.69 -24.33
CA VAL A 263 -11.86 -4.63 -24.06
C VAL A 263 -13.10 -4.88 -24.93
N PRO A 264 -14.28 -5.11 -24.35
CA PRO A 264 -15.49 -5.33 -25.13
C PRO A 264 -15.89 -4.08 -25.92
N ASP A 265 -16.37 -4.28 -27.15
CA ASP A 265 -16.95 -3.21 -27.98
C ASP A 265 -18.18 -2.55 -27.31
N ASP A 266 -18.96 -3.34 -26.57
CA ASP A 266 -20.05 -2.81 -25.75
C ASP A 266 -19.48 -2.11 -24.51
N SER A 267 -19.64 -0.78 -24.46
CA SER A 267 -19.12 0.04 -23.37
C SER A 267 -19.80 -0.23 -22.02
N ASN A 268 -20.95 -0.91 -21.97
CA ASN A 268 -21.59 -1.35 -20.73
C ASN A 268 -21.03 -2.67 -20.19
N ARG A 269 -20.28 -3.42 -20.99
CA ARG A 269 -19.70 -4.69 -20.55
C ARG A 269 -18.37 -4.46 -19.82
N PRO A 270 -18.21 -4.98 -18.58
CA PRO A 270 -16.96 -4.89 -17.85
C PRO A 270 -15.90 -5.87 -18.39
N TYR A 271 -14.66 -5.66 -17.98
CA TYR A 271 -13.52 -6.56 -18.15
C TYR A 271 -12.55 -6.32 -16.98
N ASP A 272 -11.64 -7.26 -16.77
CA ASP A 272 -10.62 -7.14 -15.74
C ASP A 272 -9.41 -6.35 -16.27
N MET A 273 -9.12 -5.19 -15.67
CA MET A 273 -7.94 -4.40 -16.04
C MET A 273 -6.62 -5.14 -15.77
N ARG A 274 -6.61 -6.12 -14.87
CA ARG A 274 -5.43 -6.95 -14.57
C ARG A 274 -5.02 -7.79 -15.79
N ASP A 275 -5.98 -8.27 -16.58
CA ASP A 275 -5.68 -8.98 -17.83
C ASP A 275 -4.88 -8.11 -18.82
N VAL A 276 -5.14 -6.80 -18.82
CA VAL A 276 -4.36 -5.83 -19.62
C VAL A 276 -2.98 -5.64 -19.02
N ILE A 277 -2.89 -5.46 -17.69
CA ILE A 277 -1.63 -5.25 -16.97
C ILE A 277 -0.69 -6.43 -17.16
N ASP A 278 -1.14 -7.66 -16.90
CA ASP A 278 -0.34 -8.87 -16.98
C ASP A 278 0.24 -9.07 -18.38
N ARG A 279 -0.49 -8.65 -19.42
CA ARG A 279 -0.03 -8.74 -20.80
C ARG A 279 0.96 -7.68 -21.21
N ILE A 280 1.06 -6.55 -20.51
CA ILE A 280 2.01 -5.49 -20.87
C ILE A 280 3.28 -5.55 -20.04
N VAL A 281 3.20 -5.91 -18.76
CA VAL A 281 4.38 -5.97 -17.89
C VAL A 281 5.30 -7.12 -18.26
N ASP A 282 6.59 -6.94 -18.02
CA ASP A 282 7.60 -7.97 -18.24
C ASP A 282 7.27 -9.24 -17.42
N ASP A 283 7.41 -10.40 -18.04
CA ASP A 283 7.23 -11.74 -17.43
C ASP A 283 5.86 -11.94 -16.73
N GLN A 284 4.87 -11.08 -17.01
CA GLN A 284 3.57 -11.05 -16.32
C GLN A 284 3.73 -10.88 -14.78
N ASP A 285 4.84 -10.26 -14.34
CA ASP A 285 5.16 -10.05 -12.93
C ASP A 285 4.54 -8.74 -12.43
N PHE A 286 3.30 -8.81 -11.95
CA PHE A 286 2.60 -7.71 -11.30
C PHE A 286 2.44 -7.94 -9.79
N MET A 287 2.92 -6.99 -8.98
CA MET A 287 2.75 -6.98 -7.52
C MET A 287 1.67 -5.97 -7.16
N GLU A 288 0.42 -6.44 -7.11
CA GLU A 288 -0.73 -5.62 -6.76
C GLU A 288 -0.67 -5.17 -5.29
N VAL A 289 -0.85 -3.87 -5.06
CA VAL A 289 -0.89 -3.22 -3.74
C VAL A 289 -2.35 -2.93 -3.41
N HIS A 290 -2.77 -3.21 -2.17
CA HIS A 290 -4.16 -2.98 -1.74
C HIS A 290 -5.17 -3.75 -2.60
N GLN A 291 -4.85 -4.99 -3.00
CA GLN A 291 -5.69 -5.80 -3.89
C GLN A 291 -7.14 -5.91 -3.40
N SER A 292 -7.35 -6.04 -2.10
CA SER A 292 -8.68 -6.21 -1.50
C SER A 292 -9.34 -4.91 -1.02
N PHE A 293 -8.68 -3.75 -1.15
CA PHE A 293 -9.19 -2.43 -0.73
C PHE A 293 -9.41 -1.53 -1.93
N ALA A 294 -10.58 -0.88 -2.00
CA ALA A 294 -11.03 -0.09 -3.15
C ALA A 294 -10.72 -0.76 -4.52
N PRO A 295 -11.31 -1.95 -4.80
CA PRO A 295 -10.99 -2.72 -6.01
C PRO A 295 -11.33 -2.02 -7.33
N ASN A 296 -12.11 -0.93 -7.30
CA ASN A 296 -12.42 -0.06 -8.44
C ASN A 296 -11.19 0.64 -9.04
N VAL A 297 -10.05 0.67 -8.33
CA VAL A 297 -8.74 1.09 -8.86
C VAL A 297 -7.68 0.08 -8.45
N VAL A 298 -6.97 -0.45 -9.45
CA VAL A 298 -5.80 -1.33 -9.29
C VAL A 298 -4.55 -0.45 -9.20
N VAL A 299 -3.70 -0.72 -8.21
CA VAL A 299 -2.36 -0.11 -8.13
C VAL A 299 -1.34 -1.18 -7.80
N GLY A 300 -0.10 -1.04 -8.27
CA GLY A 300 0.93 -2.03 -7.99
C GLY A 300 2.20 -1.82 -8.78
N PHE A 301 3.18 -2.68 -8.53
CA PHE A 301 4.48 -2.62 -9.19
C PHE A 301 4.59 -3.67 -10.29
N GLY A 302 5.18 -3.28 -11.42
CA GLY A 302 5.60 -4.20 -12.48
C GLY A 302 6.97 -3.78 -13.00
N ARG A 303 7.40 -4.39 -14.11
CA ARG A 303 8.57 -3.95 -14.86
C ARG A 303 8.26 -3.73 -16.33
N PHE A 304 8.93 -2.75 -16.91
CA PHE A 304 9.05 -2.61 -18.36
C PHE A 304 10.53 -2.54 -18.72
N ASN A 305 10.98 -3.45 -19.58
CA ASN A 305 12.39 -3.54 -19.99
C ASN A 305 13.33 -3.50 -18.78
N ASN A 306 13.12 -4.41 -17.83
CA ASN A 306 13.92 -4.60 -16.61
C ASN A 306 13.76 -3.53 -15.52
N ARG A 307 12.98 -2.46 -15.76
CA ARG A 307 12.88 -1.30 -14.84
C ARG A 307 11.56 -1.32 -14.08
N SER A 308 11.61 -1.10 -12.77
CA SER A 308 10.41 -0.95 -11.94
C SER A 308 9.53 0.18 -12.44
N VAL A 309 8.22 -0.07 -12.46
CA VAL A 309 7.19 0.92 -12.74
C VAL A 309 6.03 0.78 -11.75
N GLY A 310 5.43 1.89 -11.39
CA GLY A 310 4.17 1.94 -10.67
C GLY A 310 3.02 2.01 -11.68
N ILE A 311 2.04 1.13 -11.54
CA ILE A 311 0.87 1.08 -12.42
C ILE A 311 -0.35 1.54 -11.62
N VAL A 312 -1.19 2.36 -12.23
CA VAL A 312 -2.49 2.79 -11.70
C VAL A 312 -3.55 2.57 -12.78
N GLY A 313 -4.52 1.69 -12.55
CA GLY A 313 -5.56 1.35 -13.52
C GLY A 313 -6.96 1.43 -12.93
N ASN A 314 -7.93 1.97 -13.67
CA ASN A 314 -9.34 1.80 -13.29
C ASN A 314 -9.76 0.33 -13.50
N GLN A 315 -10.65 -0.18 -12.65
CA GLN A 315 -11.15 -1.57 -12.74
C GLN A 315 -12.63 -1.60 -13.16
N PRO A 316 -12.94 -1.74 -14.46
CA PRO A 316 -14.33 -1.76 -14.94
C PRO A 316 -15.18 -2.87 -14.34
N ASP A 317 -14.58 -4.00 -13.96
CA ASP A 317 -15.30 -5.13 -13.32
C ASP A 317 -15.67 -4.87 -11.84
N TYR A 318 -15.33 -3.71 -11.29
CA TYR A 318 -15.75 -3.32 -9.94
C TYR A 318 -16.24 -1.86 -9.92
N LEU A 319 -17.52 -1.67 -9.56
CA LEU A 319 -18.20 -0.36 -9.56
C LEU A 319 -18.02 0.41 -10.90
N ALA A 320 -17.91 -0.32 -12.02
CA ALA A 320 -17.66 0.25 -13.35
C ALA A 320 -16.39 1.11 -13.46
N GLY A 321 -15.41 0.93 -12.55
CA GLY A 321 -14.14 1.68 -12.56
C GLY A 321 -14.23 3.13 -12.09
N VAL A 322 -15.33 3.53 -11.43
CA VAL A 322 -15.49 4.88 -10.88
C VAL A 322 -14.44 5.21 -9.83
N LEU A 323 -14.11 6.50 -9.70
CA LEU A 323 -13.32 7.00 -8.56
C LEU A 323 -14.24 7.32 -7.37
N ASP A 324 -13.82 6.98 -6.16
CA ASP A 324 -14.51 7.30 -4.92
C ASP A 324 -13.51 7.73 -3.84
N ILE A 325 -13.97 7.92 -2.59
CA ILE A 325 -13.14 8.36 -1.46
C ILE A 325 -11.94 7.43 -1.25
N ASP A 326 -12.18 6.12 -1.27
CA ASP A 326 -11.19 5.10 -0.93
C ASP A 326 -10.22 4.89 -2.08
N ALA A 327 -10.70 4.75 -3.32
CA ALA A 327 -9.85 4.65 -4.50
C ALA A 327 -8.97 5.89 -4.69
N SER A 328 -9.51 7.09 -4.44
CA SER A 328 -8.73 8.33 -4.51
C SER A 328 -7.61 8.34 -3.46
N SER A 329 -7.87 7.85 -2.25
CA SER A 329 -6.87 7.80 -1.18
C SER A 329 -5.81 6.71 -1.43
N LYS A 330 -6.23 5.54 -1.93
CA LYS A 330 -5.36 4.42 -2.35
C LYS A 330 -4.40 4.87 -3.44
N ALA A 331 -4.93 5.38 -4.55
CA ALA A 331 -4.14 5.77 -5.71
C ALA A 331 -3.23 6.97 -5.40
N ALA A 332 -3.72 7.97 -4.65
CA ALA A 332 -2.91 9.15 -4.33
C ALA A 332 -1.68 8.80 -3.50
N ARG A 333 -1.82 7.94 -2.48
CA ARG A 333 -0.67 7.50 -1.66
C ARG A 333 0.34 6.73 -2.51
N PHE A 334 -0.14 5.85 -3.40
CA PHE A 334 0.72 5.06 -4.28
C PHE A 334 1.49 5.93 -5.29
N VAL A 335 0.82 6.90 -5.93
CA VAL A 335 1.45 7.86 -6.86
C VAL A 335 2.55 8.65 -6.15
N ARG A 336 2.27 9.19 -4.96
CA ARG A 336 3.28 9.95 -4.19
C ARG A 336 4.45 9.08 -3.76
N PHE A 337 4.21 7.84 -3.34
CA PHE A 337 5.28 6.91 -3.01
C PHE A 337 6.20 6.67 -4.21
N CYS A 338 5.62 6.38 -5.39
CA CYS A 338 6.39 6.17 -6.61
C CYS A 338 7.24 7.40 -6.96
N ASP A 339 6.67 8.60 -6.84
CA ASP A 339 7.38 9.85 -7.08
C ASP A 339 8.55 10.07 -6.11
N CYS A 340 8.34 9.84 -4.81
CA CYS A 340 9.39 9.98 -3.80
C CYS A 340 10.60 9.06 -4.03
N PHE A 341 10.43 7.96 -4.76
CA PHE A 341 11.45 6.94 -4.97
C PHE A 341 11.80 6.72 -6.44
N ASN A 342 11.62 7.75 -7.28
CA ASN A 342 12.04 7.75 -8.69
C ASN A 342 11.45 6.61 -9.53
N ILE A 343 10.26 6.12 -9.17
CA ILE A 343 9.56 5.04 -9.89
C ILE A 343 8.62 5.69 -10.94
N PRO A 344 8.84 5.45 -12.24
CA PRO A 344 7.94 5.92 -13.29
C PRO A 344 6.51 5.41 -13.11
N LEU A 345 5.53 6.20 -13.54
CA LEU A 345 4.11 5.89 -13.44
C LEU A 345 3.50 5.59 -14.81
N VAL A 346 2.77 4.47 -14.90
CA VAL A 346 1.92 4.13 -16.03
C VAL A 346 0.46 4.09 -15.58
N THR A 347 -0.37 4.94 -16.18
CA THR A 347 -1.78 5.08 -15.84
C THR A 347 -2.66 4.51 -16.95
N LEU A 348 -3.51 3.52 -16.62
CA LEU A 348 -4.45 2.89 -17.55
C LEU A 348 -5.88 3.39 -17.27
N VAL A 349 -6.49 4.07 -18.24
CA VAL A 349 -7.73 4.84 -18.01
C VAL A 349 -8.93 4.16 -18.67
N ASP A 350 -9.90 3.75 -17.84
CA ASP A 350 -11.27 3.40 -18.22
C ASP A 350 -12.22 3.81 -17.07
N VAL A 351 -12.49 5.11 -16.98
CA VAL A 351 -13.24 5.73 -15.89
C VAL A 351 -14.44 6.52 -16.40
N PRO A 352 -15.67 6.18 -15.95
CA PRO A 352 -16.87 6.91 -16.34
C PRO A 352 -17.12 8.17 -15.49
N GLY A 353 -16.40 8.35 -14.39
CA GLY A 353 -16.55 9.49 -13.50
C GLY A 353 -16.24 9.16 -12.03
N PHE A 354 -16.69 10.04 -11.14
CA PHE A 354 -16.72 9.76 -9.70
C PHE A 354 -18.02 9.08 -9.29
N MET A 355 -17.98 8.27 -8.23
CA MET A 355 -19.16 7.64 -7.64
C MET A 355 -20.14 8.70 -7.15
N PRO A 356 -21.38 8.76 -7.68
CA PRO A 356 -22.40 9.64 -7.15
C PRO A 356 -22.96 9.10 -5.83
N GLY A 357 -23.27 9.98 -4.87
CA GLY A 357 -24.00 9.59 -3.66
C GLY A 357 -23.85 10.58 -2.51
N VAL A 358 -24.91 10.69 -1.69
CA VAL A 358 -24.91 11.56 -0.50
C VAL A 358 -23.80 11.18 0.48
N GLU A 359 -23.52 9.89 0.62
CA GLU A 359 -22.43 9.40 1.47
C GLU A 359 -21.04 9.83 0.98
N GLN A 360 -20.82 9.89 -0.35
CA GLN A 360 -19.56 10.38 -0.92
C GLN A 360 -19.40 11.88 -0.67
N GLU A 361 -20.46 12.66 -0.86
CA GLU A 361 -20.46 14.10 -0.61
C GLU A 361 -20.21 14.42 0.88
N HIS A 362 -20.97 13.80 1.78
CA HIS A 362 -20.80 14.00 3.23
C HIS A 362 -19.50 13.40 3.77
N GLY A 363 -19.00 12.32 3.16
CA GLY A 363 -17.68 11.76 3.44
C GLY A 363 -16.53 12.66 2.97
N GLY A 364 -16.82 13.66 2.13
CA GLY A 364 -15.88 14.66 1.67
C GLY A 364 -15.11 14.21 0.43
N ILE A 365 -15.80 13.64 -0.56
CA ILE A 365 -15.20 13.26 -1.85
C ILE A 365 -14.39 14.39 -2.49
N ILE A 366 -14.80 15.66 -2.32
CA ILE A 366 -14.05 16.82 -2.82
C ILE A 366 -12.60 16.82 -2.32
N ARG A 367 -12.39 16.68 -1.00
CA ARG A 367 -11.03 16.69 -0.41
C ARG A 367 -10.28 15.37 -0.65
N HIS A 368 -10.99 14.24 -0.80
CA HIS A 368 -10.37 12.95 -1.07
C HIS A 368 -9.95 12.80 -2.54
N GLY A 369 -10.83 13.14 -3.49
CA GLY A 369 -10.53 13.19 -4.93
C GLY A 369 -9.42 14.18 -5.26
N ALA A 370 -9.37 15.33 -4.56
CA ALA A 370 -8.28 16.29 -4.71
C ALA A 370 -6.89 15.73 -4.37
N LYS A 371 -6.78 14.69 -3.52
CA LYS A 371 -5.49 14.04 -3.22
C LYS A 371 -4.87 13.44 -4.47
N LEU A 372 -5.67 12.83 -5.35
CA LEU A 372 -5.17 12.19 -6.57
C LEU A 372 -4.77 13.23 -7.63
N ILE A 373 -5.52 14.34 -7.73
CA ILE A 373 -5.13 15.51 -8.53
C ILE A 373 -3.77 16.03 -8.04
N TYR A 374 -3.64 16.24 -6.74
CA TYR A 374 -2.41 16.74 -6.12
C TYR A 374 -1.24 15.79 -6.39
N ALA A 375 -1.43 14.49 -6.16
CA ALA A 375 -0.39 13.49 -6.34
C ALA A 375 0.17 13.47 -7.78
N TYR A 376 -0.69 13.47 -8.81
CA TYR A 376 -0.22 13.50 -10.20
C TYR A 376 0.38 14.85 -10.61
N ALA A 377 -0.17 15.97 -10.13
CA ALA A 377 0.34 17.30 -10.47
C ALA A 377 1.70 17.60 -9.79
N GLU A 378 1.89 17.12 -8.56
CA GLU A 378 3.15 17.18 -7.79
C GLU A 378 4.22 16.31 -8.45
N ALA A 379 3.85 15.09 -8.86
CA ALA A 379 4.79 14.09 -9.33
C ALA A 379 5.67 14.59 -10.50
N THR A 380 6.98 14.37 -10.35
CA THR A 380 8.03 14.75 -11.29
C THR A 380 8.69 13.56 -11.98
N VAL A 381 8.45 12.33 -11.51
CA VAL A 381 8.80 11.10 -12.24
C VAL A 381 8.12 11.06 -13.61
N PRO A 382 8.68 10.27 -14.56
CA PRO A 382 8.04 10.06 -15.86
C PRO A 382 6.63 9.49 -15.69
N LYS A 383 5.68 10.10 -16.40
CA LYS A 383 4.25 9.73 -16.39
C LYS A 383 3.80 9.39 -17.80
N ILE A 384 3.32 8.17 -17.99
CA ILE A 384 2.70 7.69 -19.22
C ILE A 384 1.24 7.37 -18.91
N CYS A 385 0.31 7.92 -19.68
CA CYS A 385 -1.11 7.64 -19.58
C CYS A 385 -1.57 6.94 -20.86
N VAL A 386 -2.32 5.86 -20.72
CA VAL A 386 -2.94 5.13 -21.84
C VAL A 386 -4.44 5.07 -21.58
N ILE A 387 -5.21 5.77 -22.40
CA ILE A 387 -6.67 5.74 -22.34
C ILE A 387 -7.15 4.51 -23.12
N ILE A 388 -7.75 3.57 -22.41
CA ILE A 388 -8.18 2.27 -22.93
C ILE A 388 -9.60 2.36 -23.49
N ARG A 389 -10.52 2.96 -22.72
CA ARG A 389 -11.92 3.13 -23.12
C ARG A 389 -12.50 4.44 -22.58
N LYS A 390 -13.21 4.45 -21.45
CA LYS A 390 -13.89 5.68 -20.97
C LYS A 390 -12.93 6.65 -20.31
N ALA A 391 -13.10 7.93 -20.57
CA ALA A 391 -12.38 9.00 -19.91
C ALA A 391 -13.29 10.23 -19.80
N TYR A 392 -14.12 10.25 -18.75
CA TYR A 392 -15.15 11.29 -18.60
C TYR A 392 -14.85 12.33 -17.51
N GLY A 393 -15.15 13.59 -17.85
CA GLY A 393 -15.26 14.72 -16.93
C GLY A 393 -14.05 14.91 -16.03
N GLY A 394 -14.31 15.17 -14.75
CA GLY A 394 -13.25 15.37 -13.76
C GLY A 394 -12.36 14.15 -13.57
N ALA A 395 -12.89 12.93 -13.72
CA ALA A 395 -12.11 11.71 -13.54
C ALA A 395 -11.05 11.53 -14.64
N TYR A 396 -11.36 11.89 -15.89
CA TYR A 396 -10.34 11.98 -16.95
C TYR A 396 -9.18 12.89 -16.54
N ILE A 397 -9.48 14.08 -16.01
CA ILE A 397 -8.45 15.04 -15.60
C ILE A 397 -7.55 14.41 -14.54
N VAL A 398 -8.17 13.79 -13.53
CA VAL A 398 -7.52 13.19 -12.36
C VAL A 398 -6.61 12.01 -12.73
N MET A 399 -6.96 11.23 -13.75
CA MET A 399 -6.21 10.03 -14.16
C MET A 399 -5.02 10.36 -15.08
N SER A 400 -4.07 11.16 -14.60
CA SER A 400 -2.81 11.49 -15.30
C SER A 400 -3.02 12.13 -16.69
N SER A 401 -3.97 13.06 -16.79
CA SER A 401 -4.20 13.79 -18.04
C SER A 401 -3.01 14.66 -18.44
N LYS A 402 -2.96 15.07 -19.71
CA LYS A 402 -1.93 16.00 -20.21
C LYS A 402 -1.88 17.31 -19.40
N HIS A 403 -3.04 17.74 -18.92
CA HIS A 403 -3.21 18.96 -18.12
C HIS A 403 -2.62 18.83 -16.70
N LEU A 404 -2.38 17.61 -16.22
CA LEU A 404 -1.63 17.32 -15.00
C LEU A 404 -0.17 16.92 -15.28
N ARG A 405 0.40 17.45 -16.37
CA ARG A 405 1.82 17.29 -16.73
C ARG A 405 2.24 15.85 -17.01
N SER A 406 1.33 15.01 -17.51
CA SER A 406 1.70 13.70 -18.05
C SER A 406 2.60 13.85 -19.28
N ASP A 407 3.69 13.09 -19.35
CA ASP A 407 4.72 13.25 -20.36
C ASP A 407 4.22 12.72 -21.71
N VAL A 408 3.58 11.55 -21.70
CA VAL A 408 3.00 10.90 -22.87
C VAL A 408 1.56 10.48 -22.56
N ASN A 409 0.61 10.88 -23.41
CA ASN A 409 -0.78 10.42 -23.38
C ASN A 409 -1.06 9.67 -24.68
N LEU A 410 -1.34 8.37 -24.57
CA LEU A 410 -1.72 7.48 -25.66
C LEU A 410 -3.20 7.13 -25.53
N VAL A 411 -3.80 6.76 -26.64
CA VAL A 411 -5.23 6.47 -26.70
C VAL A 411 -5.47 5.26 -27.59
N TRP A 412 -6.29 4.33 -27.11
CA TRP A 412 -6.76 3.21 -27.92
C TRP A 412 -7.88 3.68 -28.87
N PRO A 413 -8.08 3.00 -30.01
CA PRO A 413 -9.17 3.35 -30.94
C PRO A 413 -10.57 3.29 -30.30
N SER A 414 -10.75 2.47 -29.26
CA SER A 414 -11.96 2.31 -28.47
C SER A 414 -12.23 3.42 -27.46
N ALA A 415 -11.36 4.43 -27.37
CA ALA A 415 -11.47 5.42 -26.32
C ALA A 415 -12.59 6.44 -26.55
N GLU A 416 -13.26 6.77 -25.46
CA GLU A 416 -14.38 7.68 -25.36
C GLU A 416 -13.98 8.81 -24.38
N ILE A 417 -13.60 9.98 -24.91
CA ILE A 417 -13.17 11.13 -24.10
C ILE A 417 -14.25 12.21 -24.18
N ALA A 418 -14.88 12.56 -23.05
CA ALA A 418 -15.99 13.50 -23.03
C ALA A 418 -16.12 14.26 -21.71
N VAL A 419 -16.87 15.37 -21.69
CA VAL A 419 -17.15 16.13 -20.46
C VAL A 419 -18.03 15.35 -19.49
N MET A 420 -18.97 14.56 -20.02
CA MET A 420 -19.81 13.61 -19.31
C MET A 420 -20.35 12.57 -20.30
N GLY A 421 -20.99 11.50 -19.82
CA GLY A 421 -21.61 10.51 -20.69
C GLY A 421 -22.68 11.13 -21.61
N ALA A 422 -22.77 10.62 -22.85
CA ALA A 422 -23.62 11.18 -23.90
C ALA A 422 -25.09 11.34 -23.48
N ASP A 423 -25.67 10.35 -22.81
CA ASP A 423 -27.05 10.41 -22.28
C ASP A 423 -27.24 11.57 -21.29
N GLY A 424 -26.27 11.80 -20.41
CA GLY A 424 -26.29 12.91 -19.47
C GLY A 424 -26.18 14.27 -20.18
N ALA A 425 -25.26 14.38 -21.14
CA ALA A 425 -25.05 15.60 -21.90
C ALA A 425 -26.29 15.98 -22.72
N VAL A 426 -26.87 15.02 -23.43
CA VAL A 426 -28.06 15.23 -24.28
C VAL A 426 -29.28 15.65 -23.47
N ASN A 427 -29.50 15.03 -22.31
CA ASN A 427 -30.62 15.39 -21.44
C ASN A 427 -30.50 16.81 -20.84
N ILE A 428 -29.30 17.39 -20.81
CA ILE A 428 -29.08 18.78 -20.37
C ILE A 428 -29.19 19.74 -21.54
N ILE A 429 -28.47 19.47 -22.64
CA ILE A 429 -28.35 20.38 -23.79
C ILE A 429 -29.68 20.48 -24.54
N TYR A 430 -30.34 19.34 -24.78
CA TYR A 430 -31.53 19.23 -25.61
C TYR A 430 -32.80 19.00 -24.78
N ARG A 431 -32.78 19.37 -23.50
CA ARG A 431 -33.91 19.14 -22.57
C ARG A 431 -35.24 19.64 -23.12
N GLU A 432 -35.26 20.87 -23.62
CA GLU A 432 -36.46 21.50 -24.17
C GLU A 432 -36.88 20.86 -25.50
N GLU A 433 -35.92 20.52 -26.35
CA GLU A 433 -36.17 19.91 -27.66
C GLU A 433 -36.75 18.49 -27.53
N ILE A 434 -36.20 17.69 -26.61
CA ILE A 434 -36.70 16.34 -26.30
C ILE A 434 -38.11 16.43 -25.72
N ALA A 435 -38.35 17.36 -24.80
CA ALA A 435 -39.66 17.55 -24.18
C ALA A 435 -40.72 18.06 -25.17
N ALA A 436 -40.31 18.79 -26.21
CA ALA A 436 -41.18 19.31 -27.25
C ALA A 436 -41.39 18.33 -28.43
N SER A 437 -40.72 17.18 -28.44
CA SER A 437 -40.83 16.18 -29.50
C SER A 437 -42.10 15.34 -29.34
N ASP A 438 -42.71 14.95 -30.46
CA ASP A 438 -43.81 13.99 -30.50
C ASP A 438 -43.39 12.58 -30.06
N ASP A 439 -42.08 12.28 -30.15
CA ASP A 439 -41.47 11.04 -29.69
C ASP A 439 -40.15 11.33 -28.95
N PRO A 440 -40.23 11.70 -27.65
CA PRO A 440 -39.07 12.10 -26.85
C PRO A 440 -37.99 11.04 -26.74
N ASP A 441 -38.37 9.76 -26.68
CA ASP A 441 -37.41 8.67 -26.51
C ASP A 441 -36.61 8.44 -27.79
N ARG A 442 -37.28 8.40 -28.95
CA ARG A 442 -36.60 8.34 -30.25
C ARG A 442 -35.72 9.57 -30.48
N ARG A 443 -36.21 10.77 -30.15
CA ARG A 443 -35.42 11.99 -30.33
C ARG A 443 -34.18 11.99 -29.45
N ARG A 444 -34.29 11.49 -28.22
CA ARG A 444 -33.13 11.30 -27.32
C ARG A 444 -32.12 10.34 -27.93
N GLU A 445 -32.54 9.19 -28.43
CA GLU A 445 -31.64 8.21 -29.07
C GLU A 445 -30.88 8.80 -30.26
N GLU A 446 -31.56 9.54 -31.13
CA GLU A 446 -30.95 10.24 -32.28
C GLU A 446 -29.89 11.24 -31.83
N LEU A 447 -30.20 12.06 -30.82
CA LEU A 447 -29.27 13.07 -30.29
C LEU A 447 -28.08 12.45 -29.55
N VAL A 448 -28.29 11.33 -28.84
CA VAL A 448 -27.20 10.57 -28.19
C VAL A 448 -26.27 9.97 -29.24
N ALA A 449 -26.81 9.42 -30.33
CA ALA A 449 -26.00 8.90 -31.43
C ALA A 449 -25.16 10.02 -32.09
N ASP A 450 -25.76 11.17 -32.37
CA ASP A 450 -25.07 12.33 -32.95
C ASP A 450 -23.99 12.89 -32.01
N TYR A 451 -24.27 12.97 -30.70
CA TYR A 451 -23.28 13.38 -29.71
C TYR A 451 -22.11 12.39 -29.63
N LYS A 452 -22.39 11.08 -29.68
CA LYS A 452 -21.37 10.03 -29.70
C LYS A 452 -20.43 10.17 -30.88
N GLU A 453 -20.99 10.28 -32.08
CA GLU A 453 -20.22 10.45 -33.31
C GLU A 453 -19.33 11.70 -33.26
N LYS A 454 -19.86 12.83 -32.80
CA LYS A 454 -19.15 14.12 -32.79
C LYS A 454 -18.09 14.25 -31.73
N PHE A 455 -18.36 13.80 -30.51
CA PHE A 455 -17.56 14.16 -29.33
C PHE A 455 -16.97 12.97 -28.59
N THR A 456 -17.45 11.76 -28.83
CA THR A 456 -17.12 10.59 -28.00
C THR A 456 -16.22 9.64 -28.78
N ASN A 457 -15.14 10.20 -29.32
CA ASN A 457 -14.13 9.48 -30.11
C ASN A 457 -12.73 10.05 -29.79
N PRO A 458 -11.65 9.28 -30.02
CA PRO A 458 -10.30 9.70 -29.63
C PRO A 458 -9.73 10.82 -30.51
N TYR A 459 -10.27 11.02 -31.72
CA TYR A 459 -9.72 11.91 -32.74
C TYR A 459 -9.98 13.39 -32.48
N VAL A 460 -10.98 13.72 -31.66
CA VAL A 460 -11.24 15.12 -31.27
C VAL A 460 -10.20 15.61 -30.26
N ALA A 461 -9.68 14.70 -29.44
CA ALA A 461 -8.71 15.03 -28.39
C ALA A 461 -7.24 14.95 -28.87
N ALA A 462 -6.96 14.15 -29.91
CA ALA A 462 -5.67 14.04 -30.57
C ALA A 462 -5.37 15.29 -31.42
#